data_AF-A0A0E9MJX8-F1
#
_entry.id   AF-A0A0E9MJX8-F1
#
_cell.length_a   1.000
_cell.length_b   1.000
_cell.length_c   1.000
_cell.angle_alpha   90.00
_cell.angle_beta   90.00
_cell.angle_gamma   90.00
#
_symmetry.space_group_name_H-M   'P 1'
#
loop_
_entity.id
_entity.type
_entity.pdbx_description
1 polymer ?
#
loop_
_entity_poly.entity_id
_entity_poly.type
_entity_poly.pdbx_seq_one_letter_code
_entity_poly.pdbx_strand_id
1 'polypeptide(L)'
;MERNSALLAEICDPELDFLGHIGGDDFITLFCSPDWEERCRSGLEKFGTTVISFFSVSDNERGGYVMENRRGEKEFNALTSLSIGAVKVGPGVFSSHMEVSTVAAEAKKISGNSLYINLRSYLE
;
A
#
# COMPACT_ATOMS: atom_id res chain seq x y z
N MET A 1 2.53 -14.36 -0.33
CA MET A 1 3.67 -13.73 0.37
C MET A 1 4.71 -13.19 -0.62
N GLU A 2 5.26 -14.01 -1.52
CA GLU A 2 6.34 -13.60 -2.46
C GLU A 2 5.95 -12.61 -3.59
N ARG A 3 4.65 -12.41 -3.87
CA ARG A 3 4.19 -11.66 -5.05
C ARG A 3 3.85 -10.19 -4.79
N ASN A 4 3.48 -9.82 -3.57
CA ASN A 4 3.20 -8.42 -3.20
C ASN A 4 4.50 -7.60 -3.10
N SER A 5 5.58 -8.24 -2.64
CA SER A 5 6.92 -7.63 -2.55
C SER A 5 7.52 -7.28 -3.91
N ALA A 6 7.22 -8.04 -4.97
CA ALA A 6 7.74 -7.77 -6.30
C ALA A 6 7.18 -6.47 -6.89
N LEU A 7 5.88 -6.23 -6.74
CA LEU A 7 5.26 -4.99 -7.23
C LEU A 7 5.73 -3.77 -6.42
N LEU A 8 5.91 -3.93 -5.10
CA LEU A 8 6.43 -2.84 -4.26
C LEU A 8 7.91 -2.56 -4.52
N ALA A 9 8.69 -3.57 -4.95
CA ALA A 9 10.05 -3.34 -5.44
C ALA A 9 10.06 -2.55 -6.76
N GLU A 10 9.06 -2.72 -7.64
CA GLU A 10 8.97 -1.96 -8.90
C GLU A 10 8.66 -0.47 -8.73
N ILE A 11 8.06 -0.06 -7.60
CA ILE A 11 7.81 1.36 -7.33
C ILE A 11 9.00 2.06 -6.66
N CYS A 12 10.02 1.31 -6.24
CA CYS A 12 11.19 1.85 -5.54
C CYS A 12 12.39 1.93 -6.48
N ASP A 13 13.20 2.97 -6.32
CA ASP A 13 14.54 3.00 -6.88
C ASP A 13 15.48 2.30 -5.89
N PRO A 14 16.08 1.15 -6.22
CA PRO A 14 16.94 0.45 -5.27
C PRO A 14 18.22 1.23 -4.93
N GLU A 15 18.59 2.25 -5.71
CA GLU A 15 19.77 3.08 -5.45
C GLU A 15 19.46 4.32 -4.58
N LEU A 16 18.21 4.77 -4.55
CA LEU A 16 17.79 6.00 -3.86
C LEU A 16 16.81 5.75 -2.71
N ASP A 17 15.94 4.75 -2.86
CA ASP A 17 14.83 4.49 -1.97
C ASP A 17 15.10 3.27 -1.10
N PHE A 18 14.42 3.22 0.04
CA PHE A 18 14.46 2.07 0.94
C PHE A 18 13.09 1.40 0.99
N LEU A 19 13.03 0.08 0.77
CA LEU A 19 11.85 -0.74 0.95
C LEU A 19 12.03 -1.70 2.13
N GLY A 20 11.19 -1.56 3.15
CA GLY A 20 11.14 -2.41 4.33
C GLY A 20 9.84 -3.20 4.42
N HIS A 21 9.92 -4.44 4.92
CA HIS A 21 8.75 -5.25 5.26
C HIS A 21 8.45 -5.11 6.76
N ILE A 22 7.23 -4.70 7.12
CA ILE A 22 6.82 -4.59 8.53
C ILE A 22 6.32 -5.94 9.03
N GLY A 23 5.52 -6.64 8.22
CA GLY A 23 4.95 -7.95 8.54
C GLY A 23 3.63 -8.19 7.83
N GLY A 24 3.25 -9.46 7.62
CA GLY A 24 2.06 -9.80 6.83
C GLY A 24 2.13 -9.21 5.42
N ASP A 25 1.13 -8.40 5.07
CA ASP A 25 1.05 -7.68 3.79
C ASP A 25 1.39 -6.17 3.92
N ASP A 26 1.95 -5.73 5.05
CA ASP A 26 2.31 -4.33 5.30
C ASP A 26 3.80 -4.06 5.04
N PHE A 27 4.06 -2.99 4.28
CA PHE A 27 5.38 -2.54 3.86
C PHE A 27 5.54 -1.05 4.11
N ILE A 28 6.79 -0.60 4.24
CA ILE A 28 7.15 0.81 4.35
C ILE A 28 8.20 1.14 3.30
N THR A 29 8.03 2.28 2.63
CA THR A 29 9.01 2.81 1.70
C THR A 29 9.45 4.19 2.15
N LEU A 30 10.76 4.42 2.20
CA LEU A 30 11.34 5.76 2.34
C LEU A 30 11.81 6.19 0.96
N PHE A 31 11.16 7.20 0.41
CA PHE A 31 11.50 7.75 -0.90
C PHE A 31 12.49 8.91 -0.76
N CYS A 32 13.61 8.82 -1.47
CA CYS A 32 14.47 9.97 -1.77
C CYS A 32 14.30 10.43 -3.23
N SER A 33 13.72 9.58 -4.07
CA SER A 33 13.40 9.91 -5.47
C SER A 33 12.35 11.04 -5.57
N PRO A 34 12.58 12.06 -6.42
CA PRO A 34 11.66 13.21 -6.52
C PRO A 34 10.32 12.87 -7.17
N ASP A 35 10.26 11.78 -7.95
CA ASP A 35 9.10 11.24 -8.68
C ASP A 35 8.30 10.21 -7.88
N TRP A 36 8.49 10.14 -6.55
CA TRP A 36 7.84 9.16 -5.66
C TRP A 36 6.32 9.09 -5.83
N GLU A 37 5.64 10.22 -6.05
CA GLU A 37 4.18 10.24 -6.18
C GLU A 37 3.74 9.53 -7.47
N GLU A 38 4.43 9.77 -8.58
CA GLU A 38 4.17 9.12 -9.86
C GLU A 38 4.41 7.61 -9.76
N ARG A 39 5.50 7.21 -9.10
CA ARG A 39 5.82 5.80 -8.83
C ARG A 39 4.72 5.11 -8.02
N CYS A 40 4.22 5.74 -6.95
CA CYS A 40 3.09 5.23 -6.18
C CYS A 40 1.83 5.07 -7.03
N ARG A 41 1.50 6.05 -7.87
CA ARG A 41 0.33 5.99 -8.77
C ARG A 41 0.47 4.88 -9.81
N SER A 42 1.63 4.74 -10.43
CA SER A 42 1.91 3.66 -11.38
C SER A 42 1.83 2.29 -10.70
N GLY A 43 2.35 2.16 -9.48
CA GLY A 43 2.22 0.94 -8.68
C GLY A 43 0.78 0.55 -8.42
N LEU A 44 -0.08 1.50 -8.05
CA LEU A 44 -1.51 1.27 -7.84
C LEU A 44 -2.21 0.84 -9.14
N GLU A 45 -1.90 1.46 -10.27
CA GLU A 45 -2.48 1.08 -11.56
C GLU A 45 -2.08 -0.35 -11.96
N LYS A 46 -0.79 -0.68 -11.86
CA LYS A 46 -0.28 -2.03 -12.10
C LYS A 46 -0.88 -3.05 -11.13
N PHE A 47 -1.01 -2.71 -9.85
CA PHE A 47 -1.66 -3.59 -8.87
C PHE A 47 -3.10 -3.88 -9.28
N GLY A 48 -3.87 -2.82 -9.58
CA GLY A 48 -5.28 -2.92 -9.95
C GLY A 48 -5.50 -3.78 -11.20
N THR A 49 -4.68 -3.60 -12.24
CA THR A 49 -4.76 -4.40 -13.46
C THR A 49 -4.36 -5.86 -13.24
N THR A 50 -3.30 -6.10 -12.46
CA THR A 50 -2.82 -7.44 -12.14
C THR A 50 -3.83 -8.19 -11.27
N VAL A 51 -4.42 -7.53 -10.28
CA VAL A 51 -5.27 -8.18 -9.28
C VAL A 51 -6.57 -8.72 -9.89
N ILE A 52 -7.14 -8.01 -10.87
CA ILE A 52 -8.35 -8.41 -11.60
C ILE A 52 -8.18 -9.79 -12.25
N SER A 53 -6.98 -10.12 -12.74
CA SER A 53 -6.69 -11.39 -13.41
C SER A 53 -6.79 -12.62 -12.50
N PHE A 54 -6.79 -12.43 -11.17
CA PHE A 54 -6.91 -13.53 -10.21
C PHE A 54 -8.36 -13.89 -9.87
N PHE A 55 -9.33 -13.08 -10.29
CA PHE A 55 -10.74 -13.25 -9.95
C PHE A 55 -11.58 -13.53 -11.20
N SER A 56 -12.70 -14.22 -11.01
CA SER A 56 -13.65 -14.41 -12.10
C SER A 56 -14.25 -13.08 -12.54
N VAL A 57 -14.76 -13.00 -13.77
CA VAL A 57 -15.46 -11.80 -14.25
C VAL A 57 -16.61 -11.43 -13.32
N SER A 58 -17.38 -12.42 -12.84
CA SER A 58 -18.48 -12.21 -11.90
C SER A 58 -18.03 -11.69 -10.54
N ASP A 59 -16.89 -12.12 -10.02
CA ASP A 59 -16.36 -11.63 -8.74
C ASP A 59 -15.83 -10.20 -8.88
N ASN A 60 -15.18 -9.89 -10.01
CA ASN A 60 -14.74 -8.54 -10.35
C ASN A 60 -15.92 -7.56 -10.45
N GLU A 61 -16.99 -7.94 -11.16
CA GLU A 61 -18.22 -7.13 -11.27
C GLU A 61 -18.90 -6.90 -9.92
N ARG A 62 -18.83 -7.88 -9.00
CA ARG A 62 -19.38 -7.80 -7.66
C ARG A 62 -18.49 -7.06 -6.66
N GLY A 63 -17.23 -6.78 -7.02
CA GLY A 63 -16.23 -6.22 -6.11
C GLY A 63 -15.81 -7.17 -4.99
N GLY A 64 -16.02 -8.48 -5.16
CA GLY A 64 -15.68 -9.49 -4.17
C GLY A 64 -16.24 -10.87 -4.48
N TYR A 65 -15.89 -11.85 -3.64
CA TYR A 65 -16.20 -13.26 -3.80
C TYR A 65 -16.74 -13.85 -2.50
N VAL A 66 -17.53 -14.92 -2.59
CA VAL A 66 -18.12 -15.59 -1.43
C VAL A 66 -17.33 -16.85 -1.11
N MET A 67 -16.89 -16.97 0.13
CA MET A 67 -16.14 -18.14 0.64
C MET A 67 -16.83 -18.70 1.88
N GLU A 68 -16.69 -19.99 2.10
CA GLU A 68 -17.15 -20.63 3.32
C GLU A 68 -16.08 -20.49 4.42
N ASN A 69 -16.45 -19.91 5.55
CA ASN A 69 -15.56 -19.76 6.69
C ASN A 69 -15.34 -21.12 7.40
N ARG A 70 -14.47 -21.15 8.42
CA ARG A 70 -14.16 -22.40 9.17
C ARG A 70 -15.34 -22.99 9.94
N ARG A 71 -16.45 -22.25 10.06
CA ARG A 71 -17.70 -22.67 10.73
C ARG A 71 -18.75 -23.16 9.74
N GLY A 72 -18.46 -23.15 8.44
CA GLY A 72 -19.40 -23.55 7.39
C GLY A 72 -20.31 -22.42 6.90
N GLU A 73 -20.07 -21.18 7.31
CA GLU A 73 -20.91 -20.04 6.96
C GLU A 73 -20.34 -19.31 5.72
N LYS A 74 -21.22 -18.92 4.80
CA LYS A 74 -20.82 -18.14 3.62
C LYS A 74 -20.57 -16.68 4.00
N GLU A 75 -19.37 -16.21 3.74
CA GLU A 75 -18.94 -14.82 3.97
C GLU A 75 -18.53 -14.16 2.66
N PHE A 76 -18.94 -12.90 2.49
CA PHE A 76 -18.49 -12.07 1.38
C PHE A 76 -17.14 -11.45 1.71
N ASN A 77 -16.18 -11.62 0.80
CA ASN A 77 -14.84 -11.09 0.90
C ASN A 77 -14.62 -10.10 -0.24
N ALA A 78 -14.22 -8.87 0.09
CA ALA A 78 -13.84 -7.88 -0.91
C ALA A 78 -12.60 -8.35 -1.69
N LEU A 79 -12.46 -7.87 -2.93
CA LEU A 79 -11.24 -8.12 -3.70
C LEU A 79 -10.03 -7.52 -2.97
N THR A 80 -8.88 -8.18 -3.11
CA THR A 80 -7.62 -7.67 -2.58
C THR A 80 -7.29 -6.32 -3.23
N SER A 81 -6.84 -5.35 -2.42
CA SER A 81 -6.50 -4.01 -2.86
C SER A 81 -5.21 -3.51 -2.22
N LEU A 82 -4.50 -2.59 -2.88
CA LEU A 82 -3.33 -1.91 -2.34
C LEU A 82 -3.68 -0.50 -1.85
N SER A 83 -3.43 -0.19 -0.59
CA SER A 83 -3.63 1.15 -0.03
C SER A 83 -2.30 1.75 0.38
N ILE A 84 -1.99 2.95 -0.13
CA ILE A 84 -0.76 3.69 0.16
C ILE A 84 -1.12 4.93 0.98
N GLY A 85 -0.57 5.01 2.19
CA GLY A 85 -0.50 6.24 2.98
C GLY A 85 0.88 6.87 2.82
N ALA A 86 0.93 8.13 2.41
CA ALA A 86 2.18 8.86 2.23
C ALA A 86 2.21 10.10 3.14
N VAL A 87 3.38 10.38 3.70
CA VAL A 87 3.65 11.59 4.47
C VAL A 87 4.97 12.18 4.01
N LYS A 88 5.02 13.51 3.86
CA LYS A 88 6.27 14.20 3.59
C LYS A 88 6.98 14.47 4.91
N VAL A 89 8.19 13.93 5.05
CA VAL A 89 9.01 14.11 6.26
C VAL A 89 10.22 14.98 5.93
N GLY A 90 10.48 15.98 6.77
CA GLY A 90 11.70 16.79 6.68
C GLY A 90 12.85 16.13 7.46
N PRO A 91 14.11 16.38 7.09
CA PRO A 91 15.26 15.93 7.88
C PRO A 91 15.20 16.57 9.28
N GLY A 92 15.49 15.78 10.32
CA GLY A 92 15.53 16.25 11.72
C GLY A 92 14.16 16.36 12.42
N VAL A 93 13.05 16.24 11.69
CA VAL A 93 11.69 16.41 12.25
C VAL A 93 11.28 15.31 13.24
N PHE A 94 11.75 14.09 13.01
CA PHE A 94 11.41 12.94 13.84
C PHE A 94 12.65 12.42 14.56
N SER A 95 12.48 12.10 15.85
CA SER A 95 13.58 11.65 16.72
C SER A 95 13.86 10.16 16.59
N SER A 96 12.93 9.40 16.00
CA SER A 96 13.01 7.95 15.85
C SER A 96 12.27 7.46 14.60
N HIS A 97 12.76 6.36 14.01
CA HIS A 97 12.06 5.62 12.96
C HIS A 97 10.65 5.17 13.38
N MET A 98 10.42 4.98 14.69
CA MET A 98 9.10 4.59 15.20
C MET A 98 8.05 5.69 15.02
N GLU A 99 8.44 6.95 15.18
CA GLU A 99 7.54 8.09 14.98
C GLU A 99 7.17 8.22 13.50
N VAL A 100 8.15 8.11 12.61
CA VAL A 100 7.93 8.10 11.15
C VAL A 100 7.00 6.96 10.74
N SER A 101 7.23 5.75 11.25
CA SER A 101 6.37 4.59 10.96
C SER A 101 4.94 4.79 11.47
N THR A 102 4.77 5.40 12.64
CA THR A 102 3.44 5.67 13.21
C THR A 102 2.68 6.66 12.33
N VAL A 103 3.32 7.76 11.95
CA VAL A 103 2.71 8.78 11.08
C VAL A 103 2.40 8.23 9.68
N ALA A 104 3.28 7.41 9.12
CA ALA A 104 3.04 6.74 7.84
C ALA A 104 1.84 5.79 7.92
N ALA A 105 1.71 5.02 9.01
CA ALA A 105 0.55 4.15 9.24
C ALA A 105 -0.75 4.96 9.40
N GLU A 106 -0.72 6.09 10.10
CA GLU A 106 -1.87 7.00 10.23
C GLU A 106 -2.34 7.58 8.88
N ALA A 107 -1.45 7.67 7.90
CA ALA A 107 -1.79 8.11 6.55
C ALA A 107 -2.59 7.05 5.76
N LYS A 108 -2.62 5.79 6.19
CA LYS A 108 -3.41 4.73 5.55
C LYS A 108 -4.89 4.84 5.92
N LYS A 109 -5.55 5.91 5.45
CA LYS A 109 -6.95 6.26 5.79
C LYS A 109 -7.98 5.73 4.80
N ILE A 110 -7.55 5.43 3.58
CA ILE A 110 -8.44 5.03 2.49
C ILE A 110 -8.15 3.57 2.14
N SER A 111 -9.18 2.73 2.27
CA SER A 111 -9.15 1.35 1.79
C SER A 111 -9.54 1.29 0.32
N GLY A 112 -9.14 0.23 -0.38
CA GLY A 112 -9.29 0.14 -1.83
C GLY A 112 -8.12 0.81 -2.54
N ASN A 113 -7.84 0.37 -3.76
CA ASN A 113 -6.65 0.71 -4.55
C ASN A 113 -6.39 2.23 -4.64
N SER A 114 -5.68 2.82 -3.66
CA SER A 114 -5.71 4.27 -3.41
C SER A 114 -4.41 4.82 -2.82
N LEU A 115 -4.21 6.12 -3.03
CA LEU A 115 -3.13 6.92 -2.47
C LEU A 115 -3.72 8.05 -1.62
N TYR A 116 -3.36 8.10 -0.34
CA TYR A 116 -3.63 9.23 0.54
C TYR A 116 -2.33 9.93 0.90
N ILE A 117 -2.22 11.21 0.55
CA ILE A 117 -1.07 12.04 0.89
C ILE A 117 -1.45 12.93 2.08
N ASN A 118 -0.81 12.68 3.22
CA ASN A 118 -0.93 13.53 4.39
C ASN A 118 -0.11 14.81 4.19
N LEU A 119 -0.80 15.92 3.93
CA LEU A 119 -0.23 17.25 3.74
C LEU A 119 0.03 18.00 5.06
N ARG A 120 -0.12 17.34 6.22
CA ARG A 120 0.18 17.95 7.50
C ARG A 120 1.67 18.28 7.55
N SER A 121 1.99 19.56 7.72
CA SER A 121 3.36 19.98 7.98
C SER A 121 3.73 19.63 9.42
N TYR A 122 4.68 18.72 9.57
CA TYR A 122 5.38 18.48 10.82
C TYR A 122 6.55 19.48 10.85
N LEU A 123 6.23 20.74 11.14
CA LEU A 123 7.23 21.78 11.42
C LEU A 123 7.57 21.71 12.91
N GLU A 124 8.84 21.93 13.24
CA GLU A 124 9.28 22.27 14.60
C GLU A 124 8.63 23.58 15.09
#